data_AF-A0A2T0LV89-F1
#
_entry.id   AF-A0A2T0LV89-F1
#
_cell.length_a   1.000
_cell.length_b   1.000
_cell.length_c   1.000
_cell.angle_alpha   90.00
_cell.angle_beta   90.00
_cell.angle_gamma   90.00
#
_symmetry.space_group_name_H-M   'P 1'
#
loop_
_entity.id
_entity.type
_entity.pdbx_description
1 polymer ?
#
loop_
_entity_poly.entity_id
_entity_poly.type
_entity_poly.pdbx_seq_one_letter_code
_entity_poly.pdbx_strand_id
1 'polypeptide(L)'
;MIGGWELSVVRVTLDGVEVTAADIARIPRTNLRVPVEEFAQVWVEAGRRSAGGDWYAAGVAMTCRWMARGTVELNGRHTPVWAPVTNRSARAYEELIEAELLAAEKLALRRPVPAWLAARPGWCEAVCATLRWAWRRSGPPPVPLPDTATH
;
A
#
# COMPACT_ATOMS: atom_id res chain seq x y z
N MET A 1 -17.47 -19.53 25.32
CA MET A 1 -16.99 -18.14 25.52
C MET A 1 -15.70 -18.28 26.30
N ILE A 2 -14.49 -18.03 25.78
CA ILE A 2 -14.00 -16.92 24.98
C ILE A 2 -12.85 -17.50 24.13
N GLY A 3 -12.96 -17.49 22.79
CA GLY A 3 -11.90 -18.00 21.90
C GLY A 3 -10.90 -16.89 21.62
N GLY A 4 -9.74 -16.96 22.28
CA GLY A 4 -8.59 -16.11 21.97
C GLY A 4 -8.07 -16.45 20.57
N TRP A 5 -8.14 -15.49 19.67
CA TRP A 5 -7.59 -15.58 18.32
C TRP A 5 -6.10 -15.24 18.41
N GLU A 6 -5.29 -16.28 18.46
CA GLU A 6 -3.82 -16.19 18.42
C GLU A 6 -3.40 -15.86 16.98
N LEU A 7 -3.20 -14.58 16.69
CA LEU A 7 -2.61 -14.14 15.43
C LEU A 7 -1.16 -14.63 15.36
N SER A 8 -0.94 -15.73 14.65
CA SER A 8 0.39 -16.13 14.22
C SER A 8 0.96 -15.07 13.27
N VAL A 9 1.97 -14.34 13.75
CA VAL A 9 2.63 -13.23 13.03
C VAL A 9 3.50 -13.80 11.91
N VAL A 10 3.01 -13.73 10.68
CA VAL A 10 3.81 -14.03 9.48
C VAL A 10 4.71 -12.83 9.20
N ARG A 11 6.02 -13.03 9.42
CA ARG A 11 7.07 -12.04 9.20
C ARG A 11 7.41 -12.00 7.71
N VAL A 12 7.35 -10.84 7.09
CA VAL A 12 7.89 -10.64 5.74
C VAL A 12 8.66 -9.34 5.64
N THR A 13 9.90 -9.43 5.19
CA THR A 13 10.82 -8.32 4.93
C THR A 13 10.80 -7.95 3.45
N LEU A 14 10.51 -6.68 3.18
CA LEU A 14 10.72 -6.04 1.90
C LEU A 14 11.51 -4.76 2.19
N ASP A 15 12.70 -4.64 1.60
CA ASP A 15 13.63 -3.51 1.73
C ASP A 15 13.31 -2.55 2.90
N GLY A 16 13.62 -3.04 4.10
CA GLY A 16 13.91 -2.21 5.26
C GLY A 16 12.79 -1.91 6.24
N VAL A 17 11.49 -2.21 6.03
CA VAL A 17 10.51 -2.00 7.12
C VAL A 17 9.43 -3.08 7.23
N GLU A 18 9.42 -3.69 8.41
CA GLU A 18 8.39 -4.55 9.01
C GLU A 18 7.02 -3.86 9.03
N VAL A 19 5.98 -4.48 8.46
CA VAL A 19 4.60 -4.03 8.70
C VAL A 19 4.19 -4.57 10.07
N THR A 20 4.26 -3.73 11.09
CA THR A 20 3.90 -4.13 12.45
C THR A 20 2.41 -3.94 12.72
N ALA A 21 1.87 -4.68 13.69
CA ALA A 21 0.53 -4.40 14.24
C ALA A 21 0.40 -2.95 14.75
N ALA A 22 1.52 -2.33 15.18
CA ALA A 22 1.56 -0.94 15.59
C ALA A 22 1.42 0.04 14.42
N ASP A 23 1.89 -0.32 13.22
CA ASP A 23 1.68 0.49 12.02
C ASP A 23 0.21 0.45 11.57
N ILE A 24 -0.43 -0.71 11.67
CA ILE A 24 -1.85 -0.88 11.39
C ILE A 24 -2.71 -0.08 12.38
N ALA A 25 -2.39 -0.14 13.67
CA ALA A 25 -3.12 0.58 14.71
C ALA A 25 -3.03 2.12 14.57
N ARG A 26 -2.01 2.63 13.89
CA ARG A 26 -1.78 4.07 13.67
C ARG A 26 -2.44 4.60 12.40
N ILE A 27 -3.08 3.75 11.61
CA ILE A 27 -3.73 4.18 10.37
C ILE A 27 -4.85 5.18 10.70
N PRO A 28 -4.81 6.40 10.15
CA PRO A 28 -5.93 7.33 10.29
C PRO A 28 -7.15 6.73 9.61
N ARG A 29 -8.21 6.47 10.38
CA ARG A 29 -9.47 5.92 9.87
C ARG A 29 -10.10 6.80 8.79
N THR A 30 -9.82 8.10 8.80
CA THR A 30 -10.28 9.05 7.77
C THR A 30 -9.67 8.77 6.40
N ASN A 31 -8.52 8.10 6.33
CA ASN A 31 -7.82 7.84 5.06
C ASN A 31 -8.33 6.57 4.35
N LEU A 32 -9.09 5.72 5.04
CA LEU A 32 -9.57 4.45 4.52
C LEU A 32 -11.10 4.42 4.46
N ARG A 33 -11.63 3.99 3.31
CA ARG A 33 -13.07 3.70 3.12
C ARG A 33 -13.37 2.21 3.06
N VAL A 34 -12.36 1.39 3.34
CA VAL A 34 -12.41 -0.08 3.46
C VAL A 34 -12.08 -0.47 4.90
N PRO A 35 -12.46 -1.68 5.35
CA PRO A 35 -12.08 -2.19 6.67
C PRO A 35 -10.56 -2.19 6.87
N VAL A 36 -10.11 -1.85 8.08
CA VAL A 36 -8.67 -1.76 8.41
C VAL A 36 -8.01 -3.14 8.34
N GLU A 37 -8.73 -4.19 8.72
CA GLU A 37 -8.28 -5.57 8.69
C GLU A 37 -8.05 -6.04 7.25
N GLU A 38 -8.99 -5.75 6.35
CA GLU A 38 -8.86 -6.02 4.91
C GLU A 38 -7.66 -5.27 4.32
N PHE A 39 -7.52 -3.99 4.69
CA PHE A 39 -6.39 -3.17 4.30
C PHE A 39 -5.04 -3.73 4.74
N ALA A 40 -4.96 -4.17 6.01
CA ALA A 40 -3.76 -4.77 6.57
C ALA A 40 -3.36 -6.06 5.86
N GLN A 41 -4.33 -6.93 5.56
CA GLN A 41 -4.03 -8.19 4.87
C GLN A 41 -3.50 -7.96 3.44
N VAL A 42 -4.10 -7.04 2.68
CA VAL A 42 -3.57 -6.63 1.36
C VAL A 42 -2.16 -6.10 1.49
N TRP A 43 -1.90 -5.25 2.48
CA TRP A 43 -0.58 -4.66 2.66
C TRP A 43 0.48 -5.72 3.00
N VAL A 44 0.18 -6.64 3.92
CA VAL A 44 1.10 -7.74 4.28
C VAL A 44 1.39 -8.62 3.07
N GLU A 45 0.38 -9.03 2.31
CA GLU A 45 0.56 -9.91 1.16
C GLU A 45 1.29 -9.21 0.01
N ALA A 46 1.00 -7.93 -0.24
CA ALA A 46 1.77 -7.10 -1.17
C ALA A 46 3.25 -7.01 -0.74
N GLY A 47 3.48 -6.85 0.57
CA GLY A 47 4.80 -6.89 1.17
C GLY A 47 5.55 -8.19 0.89
N ARG A 48 4.85 -9.32 0.94
CA ARG A 48 5.42 -10.63 0.62
C ARG A 48 5.79 -10.79 -0.84
N ARG A 49 4.88 -10.43 -1.73
CA ARG A 49 5.09 -10.60 -3.19
C ARG A 49 6.19 -9.70 -3.71
N SER A 50 6.27 -8.45 -3.25
CA SER A 50 7.30 -7.55 -3.73
C SER A 50 8.70 -7.92 -3.25
N ALA A 51 8.85 -8.66 -2.13
CA ALA A 51 10.15 -9.23 -1.73
C ALA A 51 10.66 -10.24 -2.78
N GLY A 52 9.73 -10.87 -3.50
CA GLY A 52 10.02 -11.75 -4.64
C GLY A 52 10.22 -11.03 -5.97
N GLY A 53 10.31 -9.69 -5.99
CA GLY A 53 10.53 -8.89 -7.21
C GLY A 53 9.26 -8.52 -7.99
N ASP A 54 8.07 -8.73 -7.42
CA ASP A 54 6.80 -8.31 -8.03
C ASP A 54 6.61 -6.78 -7.95
N TRP A 55 6.80 -6.09 -9.09
CA TRP A 55 6.64 -4.64 -9.21
C TRP A 55 5.21 -4.14 -9.02
N TYR A 56 4.20 -4.96 -9.34
CA TYR A 56 2.81 -4.61 -9.07
C TYR A 56 2.59 -4.60 -7.56
N ALA A 57 2.99 -5.67 -6.88
CA ALA A 57 2.92 -5.74 -5.42
C ALA A 57 3.73 -4.63 -4.73
N ALA A 58 4.85 -4.21 -5.33
CA ALA A 58 5.66 -3.11 -4.81
C ALA A 58 4.88 -1.79 -4.82
N GLY A 59 4.14 -1.54 -5.91
CA GLY A 59 3.24 -0.39 -6.04
C GLY A 59 2.12 -0.41 -4.99
N VAL A 60 1.52 -1.57 -4.74
CA VAL A 60 0.49 -1.74 -3.70
C VAL A 60 1.06 -1.47 -2.31
N ALA A 61 2.15 -2.15 -1.93
CA ALA A 61 2.74 -2.05 -0.60
C ALA A 61 3.19 -0.62 -0.28
N MET A 62 3.81 0.06 -1.25
CA MET A 62 4.25 1.45 -1.09
C MET A 62 3.07 2.41 -0.94
N THR A 63 1.99 2.21 -1.71
CA THR A 63 0.78 3.03 -1.61
C THR A 63 0.08 2.82 -0.27
N CYS A 64 -0.09 1.57 0.18
CA CYS A 64 -0.69 1.26 1.48
C CYS A 64 0.09 1.94 2.61
N ARG A 65 1.42 1.86 2.55
CA ARG A 65 2.31 2.49 3.53
C ARG A 65 2.15 4.01 3.61
N TRP A 66 2.04 4.67 2.46
CA TRP A 66 1.80 6.10 2.41
C TRP A 66 0.43 6.48 3.00
N MET A 67 -0.63 5.75 2.63
CA MET A 67 -1.99 5.97 3.15
C MET A 67 -2.07 5.77 4.67
N ALA A 68 -1.34 4.77 5.19
CA ALA A 68 -1.18 4.50 6.61
C ALA A 68 -0.40 5.57 7.38
N ARG A 69 0.16 6.58 6.69
CA ARG A 69 1.11 7.56 7.24
C ARG A 69 2.33 6.90 7.90
N GLY A 70 2.78 5.77 7.33
CA GLY A 70 3.96 5.08 7.81
C GLY A 70 5.19 6.00 7.83
N THR A 71 6.13 5.70 8.71
CA THR A 71 7.48 6.25 8.66
C THR A 71 8.44 5.20 8.10
N VAL A 72 9.45 5.63 7.33
CA VAL A 72 10.63 4.84 6.97
C VAL A 72 11.78 5.25 7.89
N GLU A 73 12.61 4.30 8.32
CA GLU A 73 13.92 4.66 8.85
C GLU A 73 14.88 4.82 7.67
N LEU A 74 15.49 6.01 7.57
CA LEU A 74 16.52 6.31 6.59
C LEU A 74 17.69 6.93 7.33
N ASN A 75 18.87 6.30 7.27
CA ASN A 75 20.08 6.75 7.96
C ASN A 75 19.88 6.99 9.48
N GLY A 76 19.17 6.08 10.17
CA GLY A 76 18.89 6.22 11.61
C GLY A 76 17.79 7.24 11.96
N ARG A 77 17.07 7.79 10.97
CA ARG A 77 16.00 8.77 11.18
C ARG A 77 14.65 8.31 10.62
N HIS A 78 13.62 8.35 11.46
CA HIS A 78 12.24 8.16 11.02
C HIS A 78 11.76 9.34 10.17
N THR A 79 11.51 9.08 8.89
CA THR A 79 11.04 10.05 7.89
C THR A 79 9.64 9.64 7.42
N PRO A 80 8.70 10.58 7.21
CA PRO A 80 7.41 10.25 6.63
C PRO A 80 7.59 9.60 5.26
N VAL A 81 6.73 8.63 4.94
CA VAL A 81 6.72 7.98 3.62
C VAL A 81 6.24 8.97 2.57
N TRP A 82 6.90 8.99 1.42
CA TRP A 82 6.60 9.92 0.32
C TRP A 82 5.47 9.36 -0.53
N ALA A 83 4.66 10.26 -1.11
CA ALA A 83 3.61 9.88 -2.03
C ALA A 83 4.20 9.19 -3.27
N PRO A 84 3.64 8.06 -3.73
CA PRO A 84 4.31 7.15 -4.68
C PRO A 84 4.63 7.76 -6.05
N VAL A 85 3.76 8.63 -6.56
CA VAL A 85 3.81 9.27 -7.89
C VAL A 85 4.21 10.72 -7.78
N THR A 86 3.59 11.50 -6.88
CA THR A 86 3.90 12.94 -6.78
C THR A 86 5.15 13.21 -5.95
N ASN A 87 5.70 12.20 -5.28
CA ASN A 87 6.92 12.28 -4.48
C ASN A 87 6.83 13.33 -3.35
N ARG A 88 5.61 13.63 -2.89
CA ARG A 88 5.35 14.61 -1.83
C ARG A 88 5.64 13.99 -0.47
N SER A 89 6.40 14.68 0.37
CA SER A 89 6.71 14.27 1.76
C SER A 89 5.58 14.60 2.76
N ALA A 90 4.50 15.23 2.29
CA ALA A 90 3.34 15.55 3.11
C ALA A 90 2.53 14.30 3.43
N ARG A 91 2.07 14.20 4.69
CA ARG A 91 1.20 13.11 5.17
C ARG A 91 -0.05 13.00 4.29
N ALA A 92 -0.53 11.78 4.06
CA ALA A 92 -1.78 11.55 3.35
C ALA A 92 -2.97 12.20 4.12
N TYR A 93 -3.44 13.34 3.62
CA TYR A 93 -4.76 13.94 3.91
C TYR A 93 -5.66 13.71 2.70
N GLU A 94 -6.98 13.83 2.85
CA GLU A 94 -7.96 13.47 1.81
C GLU A 94 -7.66 14.14 0.46
N GLU A 95 -7.32 15.43 0.47
CA GLU A 95 -6.99 16.21 -0.73
C GLU A 95 -5.72 15.71 -1.42
N LEU A 96 -4.76 15.22 -0.63
CA LEU A 96 -3.51 14.66 -1.15
C LEU A 96 -3.72 13.25 -1.70
N ILE A 97 -4.55 12.43 -1.06
CA ILE A 97 -4.94 11.10 -1.57
C ILE A 97 -5.63 11.25 -2.93
N GLU A 98 -6.54 12.21 -3.05
CA GLU A 98 -7.23 12.49 -4.31
C GLU A 98 -6.29 13.02 -5.40
N ALA A 99 -5.40 13.96 -5.05
CA ALA A 99 -4.40 14.48 -5.97
C ALA A 99 -3.43 13.38 -6.45
N GLU A 100 -3.08 12.44 -5.57
CA GLU A 100 -2.22 11.31 -5.89
C GLU A 100 -2.89 10.36 -6.88
N LEU A 101 -4.17 10.06 -6.69
CA LEU A 101 -4.93 9.22 -7.61
C LEU A 101 -4.96 9.86 -9.00
N LEU A 102 -5.28 11.15 -9.09
CA LEU A 102 -5.29 11.87 -10.36
C LEU A 102 -3.90 11.89 -11.02
N ALA A 103 -2.82 12.03 -10.24
CA ALA A 103 -1.46 11.99 -10.76
C ALA A 103 -1.10 10.60 -11.31
N ALA A 104 -1.49 9.53 -10.59
CA ALA A 104 -1.28 8.15 -11.02
C ALA A 104 -2.04 7.84 -12.32
N GLU A 105 -3.30 8.27 -12.43
CA GLU A 105 -4.10 8.08 -13.66
C GLU A 105 -3.51 8.84 -14.85
N LYS A 106 -3.05 10.08 -14.64
CA LYS A 106 -2.34 10.85 -15.67
C LYS A 106 -1.04 10.17 -16.10
N LEU A 107 -0.28 9.63 -15.15
CA LEU A 107 0.95 8.90 -15.44
C LEU A 107 0.66 7.63 -16.27
N ALA A 108 -0.41 6.89 -15.95
CA ALA A 108 -0.81 5.69 -16.69
C ALA A 108 -1.15 6.00 -18.17
N LEU A 109 -1.76 7.16 -18.43
CA LEU A 109 -2.12 7.62 -19.77
C LEU A 109 -0.96 8.28 -20.53
N ARG A 110 0.12 8.66 -19.85
CA ARG A 110 1.24 9.39 -20.46
C ARG A 110 1.91 8.57 -21.56
N ARG A 111 2.10 9.18 -22.73
CA ARG A 111 2.90 8.64 -23.83
C ARG A 111 3.94 9.67 -24.30
N PRO A 112 5.18 9.24 -24.63
CA PRO A 112 5.72 7.89 -24.47
C PRO A 112 5.82 7.46 -22.99
N VAL A 113 5.80 6.15 -22.73
CA VAL A 113 5.95 5.62 -21.37
C VAL A 113 7.36 5.93 -20.88
N PRO A 114 7.53 6.57 -19.70
CA PRO A 114 8.85 6.84 -19.15
C PRO A 114 9.66 5.55 -18.94
N ALA A 115 10.95 5.57 -19.27
CA ALA A 115 11.81 4.38 -19.22
C ALA A 115 11.86 3.72 -17.83
N TRP A 116 11.88 4.52 -16.76
CA TRP A 116 11.85 4.01 -15.38
C TRP A 116 10.55 3.27 -15.06
N LEU A 117 9.42 3.68 -15.66
CA LEU A 117 8.12 3.04 -15.46
C LEU A 117 8.00 1.79 -16.32
N ALA A 118 8.56 1.80 -17.53
CA ALA A 118 8.64 0.62 -18.38
C ALA A 118 9.44 -0.51 -17.72
N ALA A 119 10.45 -0.18 -16.91
CA ALA A 119 11.21 -1.15 -16.11
C ALA A 119 10.44 -1.70 -14.88
N ARG A 120 9.24 -1.19 -14.58
CA ARG A 120 8.43 -1.55 -13.42
C ARG A 120 7.02 -1.97 -13.87
N PRO A 121 6.88 -3.15 -14.49
CA PRO A 121 5.61 -3.62 -15.03
C PRO A 121 4.52 -3.62 -13.95
N GLY A 122 3.33 -3.11 -14.29
CA GLY A 122 2.17 -3.10 -13.40
C GLY A 122 2.23 -2.11 -12.22
N TRP A 123 3.36 -1.45 -11.96
CA TRP A 123 3.50 -0.60 -10.78
C TRP A 123 2.52 0.59 -10.76
N CYS A 124 2.33 1.30 -11.89
CA CYS A 124 1.42 2.44 -11.93
C CYS A 124 -0.05 2.01 -11.87
N GLU A 125 -0.35 0.83 -12.42
CA GLU A 125 -1.67 0.21 -12.32
C GLU A 125 -1.98 -0.16 -10.88
N ALA A 126 -1.02 -0.75 -10.17
CA ALA A 126 -1.13 -1.08 -8.74
C ALA A 126 -1.44 0.16 -7.90
N VAL A 127 -0.72 1.26 -8.09
CA VAL A 127 -1.00 2.52 -7.37
C VAL A 127 -2.44 2.99 -7.62
N CYS A 128 -2.89 2.98 -8.87
CA CYS A 128 -4.27 3.35 -9.20
C CYS A 128 -5.30 2.39 -8.56
N ALA A 129 -5.06 1.09 -8.64
CA ALA A 129 -5.94 0.06 -8.09
C ALA A 129 -6.06 0.20 -6.57
N THR A 130 -4.94 0.38 -5.85
CA THR A 130 -4.93 0.58 -4.40
C THR A 130 -5.68 1.84 -3.99
N LEU A 131 -5.45 2.98 -4.66
CA LEU A 131 -6.15 4.23 -4.34
C LEU A 131 -7.64 4.14 -4.66
N ARG A 132 -8.04 3.53 -5.78
CA ARG A 132 -9.47 3.34 -6.09
C ARG A 132 -10.16 2.43 -5.07
N TRP A 133 -9.53 1.33 -4.70
CA TRP A 133 -10.09 0.40 -3.72
C TRP A 133 -10.12 1.02 -2.31
N ALA A 134 -8.99 1.44 -1.76
CA ALA A 134 -8.89 1.88 -0.37
C ALA A 134 -9.54 3.25 -0.11
N TRP A 135 -9.44 4.18 -1.07
CA TRP A 135 -9.96 5.55 -0.91
C TRP A 135 -11.30 5.77 -1.61
N ARG A 136 -11.47 5.34 -2.86
CA ARG A 136 -12.75 5.51 -3.57
C ARG A 136 -13.76 4.40 -3.30
N ARG A 137 -13.37 3.34 -2.57
CA ARG A 137 -14.18 2.12 -2.37
C ARG A 137 -14.70 1.55 -3.69
N SER A 138 -13.82 1.54 -4.70
CA SER A 138 -14.14 1.15 -6.06
C SER A 138 -13.17 0.07 -6.56
N GLY A 139 -13.73 -1.00 -7.11
CA GLY A 139 -12.97 -2.16 -7.57
C GLY A 139 -12.61 -3.14 -6.44
N PRO A 140 -12.06 -4.31 -6.78
CA PRO A 140 -11.65 -5.31 -5.82
C PRO A 140 -10.35 -4.92 -5.10
N PRO A 141 -9.98 -5.62 -4.01
CA PRO A 141 -8.64 -5.55 -3.44
C PRO A 141 -7.58 -5.80 -4.53
N PRO A 142 -6.53 -4.96 -4.62
CA PRO A 142 -5.53 -5.05 -5.70
C PRO A 142 -4.65 -6.31 -5.59
N VAL A 143 -4.54 -6.88 -4.39
CA VAL A 143 -3.90 -8.16 -4.17
C VAL A 143 -4.94 -9.10 -3.56
N PRO A 144 -5.16 -10.29 -4.16
CA PRO A 144 -6.07 -11.27 -3.59
C PRO A 144 -5.65 -11.60 -2.17
N LEU A 145 -6.60 -11.50 -1.25
CA LEU A 145 -6.43 -12.01 0.09
C LEU A 145 -6.27 -13.54 -0.01
N PRO A 146 -5.45 -14.17 0.83
CA PRO A 146 -5.47 -15.62 0.92
C PRO A 146 -6.90 -16.04 1.24
N ASP A 147 -7.47 -16.94 0.42
CA ASP A 147 -8.74 -17.57 0.75
C ASP A 147 -8.57 -18.15 2.15
N THR A 148 -9.34 -17.65 3.11
CA THR A 148 -9.63 -18.42 4.32
C THR A 148 -10.41 -19.64 3.86
N ALA A 149 -9.69 -20.67 3.41
CA ALA A 149 -10.24 -21.98 3.19
C ALA A 149 -10.85 -22.41 4.51
N THR A 150 -12.18 -22.41 4.54
CA THR A 150 -13.00 -23.12 5.51
C THR A 150 -12.44 -24.54 5.67
N HIS A 151 -11.98 -24.86 6.87
CA HIS A 151 -11.77 -26.24 7.31
C HIS A 151 -12.11 -26.35 8.80
#